data_AF-A0A3P8MEU6-F1
#
_entry.id   AF-A0A3P8MEU6-F1
#
_cell.length_a   1.000
_cell.length_b   1.000
_cell.length_c   1.000
_cell.angle_alpha   90.00
_cell.angle_beta   90.00
_cell.angle_gamma   90.00
#
_symmetry.space_group_name_H-M   'P 1'
#
loop_
_entity.id
_entity.type
_entity.pdbx_description
1 polymer ?
#
loop_
_entity_poly.entity_id
_entity_poly.type
_entity_poly.pdbx_seq_one_letter_code
_entity_poly.pdbx_strand_id
1 'polypeptide(L)'
;MKELNTQLLKFKENSLIFNEKQLKEIQLGLEKGVDVSIYAKPEFDWEQMNQITIGLMQDLDVSKYADVKYSGAQMCQIRLGLLSGLDVSKYADPKLSSKEMKEINRKLFWLSIKDKKYRTLFRRCIRQKLSPKKKGNYEMIK
;
A
#
# COMPACT_ATOMS: atom_id res chain seq x y z
N MET A 1 -23.22 7.90 -11.16
CA MET A 1 -22.79 8.95 -12.10
C MET A 1 -23.04 10.37 -11.56
N LYS A 2 -24.28 10.76 -11.22
CA LYS A 2 -24.55 12.10 -10.65
C LYS A 2 -23.83 12.36 -9.31
N GLU A 3 -23.87 11.40 -8.38
CA GLU A 3 -23.21 11.49 -7.05
C GLU A 3 -21.68 11.71 -7.15
N LEU A 4 -21.00 10.91 -7.98
CA LEU A 4 -19.56 10.97 -8.24
C LEU A 4 -19.14 12.34 -8.79
N ASN A 5 -19.91 12.87 -9.74
CA ASN A 5 -19.63 14.17 -10.34
C ASN A 5 -19.83 15.32 -9.34
N THR A 6 -20.80 15.22 -8.42
CA THR A 6 -21.01 16.20 -7.35
C THR A 6 -19.89 16.20 -6.32
N GLN A 7 -19.41 15.01 -5.91
CA GLN A 7 -18.26 14.91 -5.00
C GLN A 7 -16.98 15.42 -5.66
N LEU A 8 -16.73 15.06 -6.91
CA LEU A 8 -15.60 15.56 -7.69
C LEU A 8 -15.65 17.09 -7.88
N LEU A 9 -16.84 17.68 -8.05
CA LEU A 9 -17.00 19.13 -8.15
C LEU A 9 -16.54 19.85 -6.88
N LYS A 10 -16.89 19.33 -5.69
CA LYS A 10 -16.45 19.89 -4.40
C LYS A 10 -14.93 19.91 -4.25
N PHE A 11 -14.25 18.85 -4.70
CA PHE A 11 -12.78 18.80 -4.68
C PHE A 11 -12.15 19.70 -5.75
N LYS A 12 -12.81 19.86 -6.91
CA LYS A 12 -12.38 20.81 -7.96
C LYS A 12 -12.62 22.27 -7.58
N GLU A 13 -13.64 22.59 -6.79
CA GLU A 13 -13.81 23.93 -6.21
C GLU A 13 -12.70 24.24 -5.20
N ASN A 14 -12.19 23.21 -4.52
CA ASN A 14 -10.96 23.26 -3.71
C ASN A 14 -9.66 23.12 -4.56
N SER A 15 -9.71 23.35 -5.88
CA SER A 15 -8.56 23.23 -6.80
C SER A 15 -7.37 24.13 -6.47
N LEU A 16 -7.55 25.14 -5.60
CA LEU A 16 -6.43 25.94 -5.07
C LEU A 16 -5.56 25.16 -4.07
N ILE A 17 -6.05 24.03 -3.56
CA ILE A 17 -5.45 23.27 -2.46
C ILE A 17 -4.86 21.93 -2.93
N PHE A 18 -5.43 21.32 -3.98
CA PHE A 18 -4.95 20.05 -4.55
C PHE A 18 -4.26 20.24 -5.91
N ASN A 19 -3.10 19.61 -6.09
CA ASN A 19 -2.46 19.53 -7.39
C ASN A 19 -3.12 18.47 -8.30
N GLU A 20 -2.80 18.52 -9.59
CA GLU A 20 -3.39 17.62 -10.60
C GLU A 20 -3.19 16.13 -10.26
N LYS A 21 -2.06 15.76 -9.65
CA LYS A 21 -1.78 14.37 -9.27
C LYS A 21 -2.65 13.92 -8.09
N GLN A 22 -2.83 14.77 -7.07
CA GLN A 22 -3.74 14.50 -5.96
C GLN A 22 -5.19 14.35 -6.45
N LEU A 23 -5.64 15.23 -7.35
CA LEU A 23 -6.99 15.13 -7.93
C LEU A 23 -7.19 13.82 -8.72
N LYS A 24 -6.17 13.34 -9.45
CA LYS A 24 -6.22 12.05 -10.13
C LYS A 24 -6.37 10.87 -9.16
N GLU A 25 -5.69 10.89 -8.03
CA GLU A 25 -5.81 9.84 -7.00
C GLU A 25 -7.18 9.89 -6.29
N ILE A 26 -7.71 11.07 -6.02
CA ILE A 26 -9.07 11.23 -5.49
C ILE A 26 -10.10 10.71 -6.49
N GLN A 27 -9.98 11.08 -7.77
CA GLN A 27 -10.84 10.59 -8.83
C GLN A 27 -10.78 9.06 -8.95
N LEU A 28 -9.57 8.48 -8.93
CA LEU A 28 -9.38 7.04 -9.00
C LEU A 28 -10.06 6.33 -7.82
N GLY A 29 -9.91 6.84 -6.60
CA GLY A 29 -10.56 6.22 -5.44
C GLY A 29 -12.08 6.28 -5.51
N LEU A 30 -12.63 7.40 -5.95
CA LEU A 30 -14.06 7.56 -6.22
C LEU A 30 -14.55 6.56 -7.28
N GLU A 31 -13.83 6.39 -8.39
CA GLU A 31 -14.15 5.42 -9.45
C GLU A 31 -14.08 3.97 -8.95
N LYS A 32 -13.16 3.67 -8.02
CA LYS A 32 -13.03 2.35 -7.39
C LYS A 32 -13.99 2.12 -6.23
N GLY A 33 -14.77 3.14 -5.85
CA GLY A 33 -15.72 3.07 -4.74
C GLY A 33 -15.05 2.93 -3.36
N VAL A 34 -13.80 3.37 -3.22
CA VAL A 34 -13.13 3.41 -1.91
C VAL A 34 -13.43 4.72 -1.20
N ASP A 35 -13.33 4.73 0.13
CA ASP A 35 -13.57 5.93 0.92
C ASP A 35 -12.40 6.92 0.79
N VAL A 36 -12.59 7.90 -0.10
CA VAL A 36 -11.59 8.94 -0.35
C VAL A 36 -11.45 9.94 0.81
N SER A 37 -12.40 10.01 1.74
CA SER A 37 -12.34 10.96 2.87
C SER A 37 -11.15 10.70 3.80
N ILE A 38 -10.63 9.47 3.78
CA ILE A 38 -9.46 9.04 4.55
C ILE A 38 -8.20 9.79 4.12
N TYR A 39 -8.01 9.99 2.81
CA TYR A 39 -6.77 10.50 2.23
C TYR A 39 -6.91 11.77 1.40
N ALA A 40 -8.12 12.21 1.04
CA ALA A 40 -8.38 13.41 0.25
C ALA A 40 -8.15 14.69 1.09
N LYS A 41 -6.91 14.85 1.57
CA LYS A 41 -6.44 15.95 2.41
C LYS A 41 -5.15 16.50 1.80
N PRO A 42 -4.97 17.83 1.74
CA PRO A 42 -3.84 18.43 1.02
C PRO A 42 -2.48 18.14 1.65
N GLU A 43 -2.45 17.74 2.92
CA GLU A 43 -1.23 17.37 3.66
C GLU A 43 -0.63 16.05 3.16
N PHE A 44 -1.42 15.22 2.46
CA PHE A 44 -0.91 14.04 1.79
C PHE A 44 -0.40 14.38 0.40
N ASP A 45 0.84 14.05 0.09
CA ASP A 45 1.32 14.06 -1.29
C ASP A 45 0.64 12.96 -2.13
N TRP A 46 0.79 13.06 -3.45
CA TRP A 46 0.17 12.12 -4.38
C TRP A 46 0.69 10.67 -4.22
N GLU A 47 1.93 10.46 -3.77
CA GLU A 47 2.48 9.11 -3.53
C GLU A 47 1.85 8.48 -2.29
N GLN A 48 1.66 9.26 -1.23
CA GLN A 48 0.96 8.85 -0.02
C GLN A 48 -0.50 8.52 -0.33
N MET A 49 -1.20 9.40 -1.06
CA MET A 49 -2.58 9.14 -1.51
C MET A 49 -2.64 7.83 -2.32
N ASN A 50 -1.72 7.64 -3.27
CA ASN A 50 -1.65 6.41 -4.06
C ASN A 50 -1.51 5.14 -3.20
N GLN A 51 -0.64 5.17 -2.18
CA GLN A 51 -0.49 4.01 -1.28
C GLN A 51 -1.74 3.77 -0.43
N ILE A 52 -2.44 4.81 0.00
CA ILE A 52 -3.70 4.66 0.76
C ILE A 52 -4.79 4.10 -0.16
N THR A 53 -4.97 4.66 -1.37
CA THR A 53 -5.91 4.17 -2.38
C THR A 53 -5.70 2.69 -2.68
N ILE A 54 -4.45 2.26 -2.94
CA ILE A 54 -4.13 0.86 -3.20
C ILE A 54 -4.41 -0.02 -1.98
N GLY A 55 -4.14 0.47 -0.77
CA GLY A 55 -4.43 -0.26 0.46
C GLY A 55 -5.92 -0.51 0.66
N LEU A 56 -6.75 0.50 0.43
CA LEU A 56 -8.20 0.39 0.48
C LEU A 56 -8.73 -0.59 -0.57
N MET A 57 -8.20 -0.54 -1.80
CA MET A 57 -8.54 -1.51 -2.86
C MET A 57 -8.11 -2.94 -2.54
N GLN A 58 -7.18 -3.13 -1.62
CA GLN A 58 -6.67 -4.43 -1.16
C GLN A 58 -7.30 -4.89 0.16
N ASP A 59 -8.32 -4.18 0.65
CA ASP A 59 -8.98 -4.42 1.95
C ASP A 59 -7.99 -4.44 3.13
N LEU A 60 -6.92 -3.63 3.05
CA LEU A 60 -5.93 -3.50 4.11
C LEU A 60 -6.33 -2.43 5.12
N ASP A 61 -5.91 -2.62 6.36
CA ASP A 61 -6.07 -1.62 7.42
C ASP A 61 -5.12 -0.43 7.20
N VAL A 62 -5.59 0.56 6.42
CA VAL A 62 -4.83 1.76 6.10
C VAL A 62 -4.58 2.66 7.31
N SER A 63 -5.32 2.50 8.41
CA SER A 63 -5.11 3.29 9.64
C SER A 63 -3.72 3.08 10.24
N LYS A 64 -3.07 1.95 9.89
CA LYS A 64 -1.71 1.63 10.34
C LYS A 64 -0.62 2.49 9.69
N TYR A 65 -0.89 3.14 8.57
CA TYR A 65 0.13 3.89 7.83
C TYR A 65 -0.35 5.17 7.15
N ALA A 66 -1.65 5.48 7.15
CA ALA A 66 -2.20 6.73 6.62
C ALA A 66 -1.90 7.91 7.56
N ASP A 67 -0.61 8.21 7.74
CA ASP A 67 -0.09 9.32 8.52
C ASP A 67 0.91 10.10 7.65
N VAL A 68 0.75 11.43 7.61
CA VAL A 68 1.59 12.37 6.85
C VAL A 68 3.08 12.27 7.22
N LYS A 69 3.40 11.73 8.41
CA LYS A 69 4.79 11.49 8.85
C LYS A 69 5.52 10.43 8.04
N TYR A 70 4.81 9.53 7.36
CA TYR A 70 5.43 8.52 6.50
C TYR A 70 5.53 9.03 5.07
N SER A 71 6.71 8.95 4.46
CA SER A 71 6.86 9.07 3.02
C SER A 71 6.07 7.98 2.27
N GLY A 72 5.69 8.23 1.01
CA GLY A 72 5.06 7.22 0.16
C GLY A 72 5.86 5.91 0.06
N ALA A 73 7.20 6.00 0.11
CA ALA A 73 8.07 4.82 0.14
C ALA A 73 7.96 4.01 1.45
N GLN A 74 7.83 4.67 2.61
CA GLN A 74 7.59 3.99 3.89
C GLN A 74 6.19 3.36 3.92
N MET A 75 5.16 4.10 3.48
CA MET A 75 3.80 3.57 3.35
C MET A 75 3.75 2.33 2.46
N CYS A 76 4.52 2.31 1.36
CA CYS A 76 4.65 1.14 0.49
C CYS A 76 5.21 -0.08 1.24
N GLN A 77 6.22 0.08 2.08
CA GLN A 77 6.76 -1.05 2.88
C GLN A 77 5.77 -1.54 3.93
N ILE A 78 5.04 -0.64 4.58
CA ILE A 78 4.01 -1.02 5.56
C ILE A 78 2.87 -1.76 4.85
N ARG A 79 2.36 -1.22 3.75
CA ARG A 79 1.32 -1.85 2.91
C ARG A 79 1.72 -3.24 2.42
N LEU A 80 2.95 -3.42 1.94
CA LEU A 80 3.45 -4.73 1.50
C LEU A 80 3.57 -5.73 2.66
N GLY A 81 3.90 -5.26 3.87
CA GLY A 81 3.88 -6.09 5.08
C GLY A 81 2.49 -6.57 5.44
N LEU A 82 1.52 -5.66 5.49
CA LEU A 82 0.11 -5.98 5.73
C LEU A 82 -0.43 -6.98 4.69
N LEU A 83 -0.13 -6.74 3.41
CA LEU A 83 -0.53 -7.64 2.32
C LEU A 83 0.08 -9.05 2.46
N SER A 84 1.27 -9.15 3.06
CA SER A 84 1.95 -10.41 3.32
C SER A 84 1.52 -11.06 4.65
N GLY A 85 0.56 -10.48 5.36
CA GLY A 85 0.08 -10.95 6.66
C GLY A 85 1.10 -10.75 7.79
N LEU A 86 2.05 -9.82 7.63
CA LEU A 86 3.03 -9.49 8.67
C LEU A 86 2.45 -8.51 9.67
N ASP A 87 2.90 -8.64 10.91
CA ASP A 87 2.68 -7.64 11.94
C ASP A 87 3.62 -6.44 11.71
N VAL A 88 3.06 -5.37 11.14
CA VAL A 88 3.79 -4.15 10.80
C VAL A 88 4.11 -3.27 12.00
N SER A 89 3.48 -3.48 13.16
CA SER A 89 3.77 -2.70 14.38
C SER A 89 5.24 -2.81 14.82
N LYS A 90 5.91 -3.89 14.39
CA LYS A 90 7.34 -4.15 14.66
C LYS A 90 8.30 -3.19 13.95
N TYR A 91 7.86 -2.53 12.88
CA TYR A 91 8.75 -1.69 12.07
C TYR A 91 8.10 -0.43 11.48
N ALA A 92 6.79 -0.24 11.66
CA ALA A 92 6.08 0.96 11.21
C ALA A 92 6.44 2.16 12.11
N ASP A 93 7.67 2.67 11.98
CA ASP A 93 8.16 3.86 12.68
C ASP A 93 8.57 4.92 11.64
N PRO A 94 8.00 6.14 11.67
CA PRO A 94 8.37 7.22 10.76
C PRO A 94 9.87 7.57 10.78
N LYS A 95 10.59 7.26 11.87
CA LYS A 95 12.03 7.49 12.00
C LYS A 95 12.87 6.51 11.19
N LEU A 96 12.33 5.34 10.84
CA LEU A 96 13.05 4.35 10.05
C LEU A 96 12.94 4.68 8.56
N SER A 97 14.06 4.62 7.84
CA SER A 97 14.05 4.77 6.39
C SER A 97 13.29 3.63 5.72
N SER A 98 12.74 3.89 4.53
CA SER A 98 12.08 2.86 3.71
C SER A 98 13.00 1.67 3.40
N LYS A 99 14.33 1.87 3.37
CA LYS A 99 15.33 0.81 3.20
C LYS A 99 15.40 -0.10 4.43
N GLU A 100 15.47 0.47 5.63
CA GLU A 100 15.47 -0.29 6.88
C GLU A 100 14.17 -1.07 7.05
N MET A 101 13.03 -0.43 6.78
CA MET A 101 11.72 -1.10 6.78
C MET A 101 11.68 -2.29 5.82
N LYS A 102 12.24 -2.12 4.60
CA LYS A 102 12.32 -3.19 3.60
C LYS A 102 13.17 -4.37 4.09
N GLU A 103 14.28 -4.10 4.77
CA GLU A 103 15.12 -5.14 5.35
C GLU A 103 14.42 -5.91 6.47
N ILE A 104 13.76 -5.19 7.38
CA ILE A 104 12.99 -5.80 8.46
C ILE A 104 11.83 -6.62 7.89
N ASN A 105 11.08 -6.07 6.92
CA ASN A 105 10.00 -6.77 6.23
C ASN A 105 10.51 -8.07 5.59
N ARG A 106 11.63 -8.02 4.86
CA ARG A 106 12.24 -9.22 4.25
C ARG A 106 12.63 -10.25 5.30
N LYS A 107 13.22 -9.84 6.43
CA LYS A 107 13.57 -10.74 7.53
C LYS A 107 12.34 -11.40 8.13
N LEU A 108 11.31 -10.62 8.46
CA LEU A 108 10.03 -11.11 9.02
C LEU A 108 9.31 -12.06 8.06
N PHE A 109 9.26 -11.71 6.78
CA PHE A 109 8.70 -12.55 5.72
C PHE A 109 9.45 -13.88 5.59
N TRP A 110 10.77 -13.86 5.67
CA TRP A 110 11.55 -15.10 5.56
C TRP A 110 11.40 -15.99 6.80
N LEU A 111 11.27 -15.39 7.98
CA LEU A 111 10.93 -16.10 9.22
C LEU A 111 9.55 -16.74 9.13
N SER A 112 8.55 -16.05 8.59
CA SER A 112 7.20 -16.61 8.46
C SER A 112 7.12 -17.79 7.47
N ILE A 113 8.01 -17.87 6.49
CA ILE A 113 8.12 -19.02 5.56
C ILE A 113 8.70 -20.27 6.25
N LYS A 114 9.59 -20.10 7.23
CA LYS A 114 10.22 -21.22 7.95
C LYS A 114 9.26 -21.97 8.86
N ASP A 115 8.20 -21.31 9.33
CA ASP A 115 7.11 -21.97 10.03
C ASP A 115 6.23 -22.75 9.04
N LYS A 116 6.20 -24.08 9.19
CA LYS A 116 5.51 -25.06 8.31
C LYS A 116 4.04 -24.74 8.00
N LYS A 117 3.40 -23.85 8.76
CA LYS A 117 1.98 -23.43 8.66
C LYS A 117 1.66 -22.57 7.43
N TYR A 118 2.61 -21.78 6.89
CA TYR A 118 2.37 -20.83 5.78
C TYR A 118 2.70 -21.38 4.37
N ARG A 119 3.24 -22.60 4.30
CA ARG A 119 3.63 -23.29 3.04
C ARG A 119 2.46 -23.53 2.08
N THR A 120 1.23 -23.67 2.61
CA THR A 120 0.00 -23.89 1.85
C THR A 120 -0.61 -22.60 1.28
N LEU A 121 -0.56 -21.48 2.02
CA LEU A 121 -1.03 -20.18 1.55
C LEU A 121 -0.15 -19.64 0.42
N PHE A 122 1.16 -19.85 0.50
CA PHE A 122 2.12 -19.47 -0.55
C PHE A 122 1.89 -20.25 -1.86
N ARG A 123 1.51 -21.54 -1.79
CA ARG A 123 1.13 -22.36 -2.96
C ARG A 123 -0.13 -21.84 -3.68
N ARG A 124 -1.08 -21.27 -2.93
CA ARG A 124 -2.32 -20.70 -3.48
C ARG A 124 -2.09 -19.33 -4.12
N CYS A 125 -1.20 -18.51 -3.54
CA CYS A 125 -0.87 -17.18 -4.06
C CYS A 125 0.06 -17.24 -5.29
N ILE A 126 1.01 -18.17 -5.34
CA ILE A 126 1.88 -18.38 -6.51
C ILE A 126 1.07 -18.83 -7.74
N ARG A 127 0.03 -19.65 -7.56
CA ARG A 127 -0.85 -20.13 -8.66
C ARG A 127 -1.62 -19.01 -9.36
N GLN A 128 -1.91 -17.90 -8.68
CA GLN A 128 -2.68 -16.79 -9.25
C GLN A 128 -1.80 -15.73 -9.95
N LYS A 129 -0.47 -15.78 -9.82
CA LYS A 129 0.45 -14.76 -10.39
C LYS A 129 1.59 -15.28 -11.27
N LEU A 130 1.69 -16.58 -11.55
CA LEU A 130 2.72 -17.10 -12.48
C LEU A 130 2.09 -17.67 -13.76
N SER A 131 2.06 -16.84 -14.81
CA SER A 131 2.32 -17.33 -16.17
C SER A 131 3.82 -17.66 -16.27
N PRO A 132 4.22 -18.83 -16.81
CA PRO A 132 5.56 -19.35 -16.63
C PRO A 132 6.53 -18.67 -17.60
N LYS A 133 7.28 -17.66 -17.15
CA LYS A 133 8.55 -17.29 -17.78
C LYS A 133 9.46 -16.57 -16.78
N LYS A 134 10.69 -17.10 -16.68
CA LYS A 134 11.83 -16.71 -15.82
C LYS A 134 11.91 -17.41 -14.46
N LYS A 135 12.22 -18.71 -14.51
CA LYS A 135 13.13 -19.33 -13.54
C LYS A 135 14.51 -18.68 -13.71
N GLY A 136 15.05 -18.07 -12.66
CA GLY A 136 16.37 -17.48 -12.68
C GLY A 136 16.84 -17.11 -11.27
N ASN A 137 17.63 -18.03 -10.69
CA ASN A 137 18.61 -17.86 -9.62
C ASN A 137 18.19 -17.19 -8.30
N TYR A 138 17.78 -18.03 -7.35
CA TYR A 138 18.18 -17.85 -5.94
C TYR A 138 18.90 -19.13 -5.52
N GLU A 139 20.22 -19.16 -5.70
CA GLU A 139 21.06 -20.15 -5.03
C GLU A 139 21.12 -19.80 -3.54
N MET A 140 20.67 -20.74 -2.71
CA MET A 140 20.80 -20.64 -1.26
C MET A 140 22.25 -20.94 -0.92
N ILE A 141 22.99 -19.93 -0.44
CA ILE A 141 24.31 -20.10 0.17
C ILE A 141 24.13 -21.05 1.37
N LYS A 142 24.87 -22.15 1.34
CA LYS A 142 24.92 -23.19 2.39
C LYS A 142 25.62 -22.70 3.64
#